data_AF-B6JEA4-F1
#
_entry.id   AF-B6JEA4-F1
#
_cell.length_a   1.000
_cell.length_b   1.000
_cell.length_c   1.000
_cell.angle_alpha   90.00
_cell.angle_beta   90.00
_cell.angle_gamma   90.00
#
_symmetry.space_group_name_H-M   'P 1'
#
loop_
_entity.id
_entity.type
_entity.pdbx_description
1 polymer ?
#
loop_
_entity_poly.entity_id
_entity_poly.type
_entity_poly.pdbx_seq_one_letter_code
_entity_poly.pdbx_strand_id
1 'polypeptide(L)'
;MIVNDYDPILQEIERQAQARNARVRQLLVESGRDDVLAEFDLAMREIANGVMGARATWHSLSSVQRFVLRTMAGGRYLSRAIRSKAQYDAIGRAPVVLNICKLSTARKLCAHGLIHVNGGATDPEAAFLVTERGRFVWRHGEANG
;
A
#
# COMPACT_ATOMS: atom_id res chain seq x y z
N MET A 1 18.32 21.51 3.73
CA MET A 1 18.06 21.69 2.29
C MET A 1 17.40 20.40 1.80
N ILE A 2 16.07 20.38 1.71
CA ILE A 2 15.35 19.19 1.23
C ILE A 2 15.42 19.27 -0.29
N VAL A 3 16.31 18.48 -0.89
CA VAL A 3 16.32 18.27 -2.34
C VAL A 3 15.06 17.46 -2.62
N ASN A 4 14.03 18.14 -3.13
CA ASN A 4 12.90 17.49 -3.77
C ASN A 4 13.47 16.84 -5.04
N ASP A 5 13.93 15.60 -4.94
CA ASP A 5 14.18 14.74 -6.10
C ASP A 5 12.80 14.34 -6.66
N TYR A 6 12.16 15.32 -7.29
CA TYR A 6 10.94 15.16 -8.05
C TYR A 6 11.31 14.42 -9.32
N ASP A 7 10.92 13.15 -9.43
CA ASP A 7 11.21 12.33 -10.60
C ASP A 7 10.47 12.92 -11.83
N PRO A 8 11.19 13.46 -12.82
CA PRO A 8 10.58 14.07 -14.01
C PRO A 8 9.81 13.05 -14.86
N ILE A 9 10.14 11.76 -14.75
CA ILE A 9 9.41 10.67 -15.43
C ILE A 9 8.03 10.51 -14.80
N LEU A 10 7.93 10.57 -13.46
CA LEU A 10 6.64 10.50 -12.77
C LEU A 10 5.75 11.69 -13.13
N GLN A 11 6.30 12.91 -13.21
CA GLN A 11 5.54 14.08 -13.64
C GLN A 11 4.98 13.93 -15.06
N GLU A 12 5.79 13.42 -16.00
CA GLU A 12 5.35 13.24 -17.38
C GLU A 12 4.25 12.15 -17.48
N ILE A 13 4.38 11.07 -16.71
CA ILE A 13 3.35 10.02 -16.63
C ILE A 13 2.04 10.58 -16.05
N GLU A 14 2.11 11.37 -14.96
CA GLU A 14 0.93 12.01 -14.37
C GLU A 14 0.26 13.00 -15.34
N ARG A 15 1.07 13.80 -16.05
CA ARG A 15 0.59 14.73 -17.07
C ARG A 15 -0.12 14.02 -18.22
N GLN A 16 0.45 12.91 -18.69
CA GLN A 16 -0.16 12.08 -19.74
C GLN A 16 -1.49 11.44 -19.27
N ALA A 17 -1.55 10.96 -18.03
CA ALA A 17 -2.76 10.41 -17.45
C ALA A 17 -3.88 11.47 -17.33
N GLN A 18 -3.54 12.67 -16.85
CA GLN A 18 -4.48 13.80 -16.77
C GLN A 18 -4.99 14.19 -18.16
N ALA A 19 -4.11 14.30 -19.15
CA ALA A 19 -4.49 14.62 -20.52
C ALA A 19 -5.41 13.55 -21.13
N ARG A 20 -5.16 12.26 -20.86
CA ARG A 20 -6.02 11.17 -21.30
C ARG A 20 -7.40 11.23 -20.65
N ASN A 21 -7.48 11.49 -19.36
CA ASN A 21 -8.75 11.63 -18.64
C ASN A 21 -9.55 12.84 -19.14
N ALA A 22 -8.88 13.96 -19.44
CA ALA A 22 -9.53 15.13 -20.04
C ALA A 22 -10.12 14.83 -21.42
N ARG A 23 -9.40 14.07 -22.26
CA ARG A 23 -9.91 13.61 -23.57
C ARG A 23 -11.12 12.71 -23.44
N VAL A 24 -11.10 11.74 -22.51
CA VAL A 24 -12.25 10.85 -22.26
C VAL A 24 -13.46 11.66 -21.80
N ARG A 25 -13.27 12.59 -20.86
CA ARG A 25 -14.31 13.52 -20.39
C ARG A 25 -14.93 14.29 -21.56
N GLN A 26 -14.10 14.84 -22.44
CA GLN A 26 -14.55 15.59 -23.61
C GLN A 26 -15.37 14.73 -24.58
N LEU A 27 -14.93 13.50 -24.87
CA LEU A 27 -15.66 12.56 -25.72
C LEU A 27 -17.03 12.19 -25.12
N LEU A 28 -17.13 12.03 -23.80
CA LEU A 28 -18.39 11.74 -23.13
C LEU A 28 -19.37 12.92 -23.20
N VAL A 29 -18.87 14.15 -23.09
CA VAL A 29 -19.66 15.38 -23.28
C VAL A 29 -20.15 15.50 -24.72
N GLU A 30 -19.26 15.31 -25.70
CA GLU A 30 -19.59 15.41 -27.13
C GLU A 30 -20.60 14.35 -27.58
N SER A 31 -20.60 13.18 -26.94
CA SER A 31 -21.56 12.09 -27.20
C SER A 31 -22.88 12.21 -26.43
N GLY A 32 -23.05 13.24 -25.60
CA GLY A 32 -24.27 13.47 -24.82
C GLY A 32 -24.55 12.40 -23.76
N ARG A 33 -23.51 11.73 -23.25
CA ARG A 33 -23.60 10.65 -22.27
C ARG A 33 -23.37 11.17 -20.85
N ASP A 34 -24.27 12.02 -20.39
CA ASP A 34 -24.20 12.65 -19.07
C ASP A 34 -24.25 11.62 -17.92
N ASP A 35 -24.92 10.49 -18.13
CA ASP A 35 -24.95 9.32 -17.24
C ASP A 35 -23.55 8.76 -16.98
N VAL A 36 -22.83 8.45 -18.05
CA VAL A 36 -21.49 7.86 -17.99
C VAL A 36 -20.46 8.88 -17.52
N LEU A 37 -20.64 10.16 -17.87
CA LEU A 37 -19.79 11.24 -17.39
C LEU A 37 -19.85 11.36 -15.86
N ALA A 38 -21.05 11.26 -15.27
CA ALA A 38 -21.22 11.29 -13.82
C ALA A 38 -20.53 10.11 -13.12
N GLU A 39 -20.69 8.89 -13.67
CA GLU A 39 -20.00 7.69 -13.17
C GLU A 39 -18.48 7.81 -13.28
N PHE A 40 -17.98 8.32 -14.40
CA PHE A 40 -16.56 8.57 -14.61
C PHE A 40 -16.00 9.56 -13.60
N ASP A 41 -16.68 10.69 -13.39
CA ASP A 41 -16.27 11.70 -12.41
C ASP A 41 -16.32 11.20 -10.96
N LEU A 42 -17.28 10.33 -10.64
CA LEU A 42 -17.36 9.67 -9.34
C LEU A 42 -16.17 8.72 -9.15
N ALA A 43 -15.91 7.84 -10.12
CA ALA A 43 -14.80 6.90 -10.07
C ALA A 43 -13.44 7.62 -9.94
N MET A 44 -13.25 8.72 -10.68
CA MET A 44 -12.04 9.53 -10.58
C MET A 44 -11.85 10.14 -9.18
N ARG A 45 -12.94 10.63 -8.56
CA ARG A 45 -12.91 11.12 -7.17
C ARG A 45 -12.62 10.02 -6.17
N GLU A 46 -13.22 8.84 -6.32
CA GLU A 46 -12.97 7.69 -5.45
C GLU A 46 -11.52 7.23 -5.52
N ILE A 47 -10.92 7.17 -6.72
CA ILE A 47 -9.51 6.85 -6.90
C ILE A 47 -8.63 7.89 -6.19
N ALA A 48 -8.89 9.17 -6.40
CA ALA A 48 -8.14 10.25 -5.75
C ALA A 48 -8.23 10.17 -4.22
N ASN A 49 -9.43 9.97 -3.68
CA ASN A 49 -9.67 9.79 -2.26
C ASN A 49 -8.95 8.55 -1.71
N GLY A 50 -8.97 7.44 -2.47
CA GLY A 50 -8.23 6.22 -2.14
C GLY A 50 -6.73 6.46 -2.03
N VAL A 51 -6.13 7.15 -3.01
CA VAL A 51 -4.71 7.49 -3.02
C VAL A 51 -4.36 8.43 -1.87
N MET A 52 -5.17 9.46 -1.60
CA MET A 52 -4.98 10.34 -0.45
C MET A 52 -5.04 9.58 0.87
N GLY A 53 -6.02 8.68 1.03
CA GLY A 53 -6.14 7.81 2.20
C GLY A 53 -4.95 6.88 2.37
N ALA A 54 -4.39 6.37 1.27
CA ALA A 54 -3.17 5.57 1.27
C ALA A 54 -1.94 6.36 1.74
N ARG A 55 -1.76 7.59 1.23
CA ARG A 55 -0.69 8.50 1.67
C ARG A 55 -0.81 8.86 3.14
N ALA A 56 -2.01 9.25 3.59
CA ALA A 56 -2.27 9.53 5.01
C ALA A 56 -1.96 8.32 5.89
N THR A 57 -2.41 7.13 5.48
CA THR A 57 -2.10 5.88 6.19
C THR A 57 -0.59 5.65 6.25
N TRP A 58 0.13 5.75 5.13
CA TRP A 58 1.58 5.56 5.07
C TRP A 58 2.35 6.50 6.00
N HIS A 59 2.00 7.78 6.00
CA HIS A 59 2.65 8.77 6.85
C HIS A 59 2.30 8.62 8.34
N SER A 60 1.19 7.97 8.68
CA SER A 60 0.86 7.61 10.06
C SER A 60 1.69 6.42 10.61
N LEU A 61 2.33 5.64 9.72
CA LEU A 61 3.13 4.49 10.11
C LEU A 61 4.53 4.90 10.63
N SER A 62 4.95 4.30 11.73
CA SER A 62 6.33 4.37 12.20
C SER A 62 7.32 3.83 11.15
N SER A 63 8.59 4.22 11.26
CA SER A 63 9.67 3.73 10.37
C SER A 63 9.74 2.20 10.34
N VAL A 64 9.62 1.54 11.49
CA VAL A 64 9.62 0.07 11.60
C VAL A 64 8.41 -0.55 10.87
N GLN A 65 7.21 0.04 11.03
CA GLN A 65 6.01 -0.45 10.33
C GLN A 65 6.14 -0.31 8.82
N ARG A 66 6.67 0.84 8.33
CA ARG A 66 6.95 1.04 6.90
C ARG A 66 7.96 0.02 6.38
N PHE A 67 9.04 -0.22 7.12
CA PHE A 67 10.05 -1.23 6.75
C PHE A 67 9.47 -2.65 6.64
N VAL A 68 8.66 -3.06 7.61
CA VAL A 68 7.95 -4.36 7.58
C VAL A 68 7.03 -4.45 6.37
N LEU A 69 6.20 -3.42 6.14
CA LEU A 69 5.26 -3.41 5.03
C LEU A 69 5.96 -3.47 3.67
N ARG A 70 7.04 -2.69 3.46
CA ARG A 70 7.88 -2.78 2.24
C ARG A 70 8.43 -4.19 2.04
N THR A 71 8.93 -4.80 3.10
CA THR A 71 9.54 -6.13 3.01
C THR A 71 8.52 -7.22 2.69
N MET A 72 7.32 -7.15 3.28
CA MET A 72 6.21 -8.07 3.01
C MET A 72 5.59 -7.87 1.63
N ALA A 73 5.41 -6.62 1.20
CA ALA A 73 4.76 -6.30 -0.06
C ALA A 73 5.53 -6.81 -1.29
N GLY A 74 6.85 -7.05 -1.12
CA GLY A 74 7.69 -7.80 -2.06
C GLY A 74 7.42 -9.31 -2.13
N GLY A 75 6.26 -9.79 -1.67
CA GLY A 75 5.86 -11.21 -1.73
C GLY A 75 6.39 -12.07 -0.59
N ARG A 76 6.75 -11.45 0.54
CA ARG A 76 7.12 -12.16 1.78
C ARG A 76 5.94 -12.18 2.76
N TYR A 77 5.96 -13.12 3.70
CA TYR A 77 5.04 -13.19 4.83
C TYR A 77 5.82 -13.18 6.15
N LEU A 78 5.16 -12.79 7.23
CA LEU A 78 5.76 -12.87 8.56
C LEU A 78 5.48 -14.24 9.15
N SER A 79 6.51 -14.86 9.71
CA SER A 79 6.39 -16.08 10.52
C SER A 79 7.09 -15.85 11.85
N ARG A 80 6.59 -16.49 12.91
CA ARG A 80 7.20 -16.37 14.24
C ARG A 80 8.64 -16.89 14.21
N ALA A 81 9.56 -16.13 14.79
CA ALA A 81 10.97 -16.49 14.81
C ALA A 81 11.20 -17.72 15.69
N ILE A 82 11.96 -18.69 15.19
CA ILE A 82 12.24 -19.97 15.89
C ILE A 82 12.99 -19.70 17.20
N ARG A 83 13.92 -18.74 17.20
CA ARG A 83 14.78 -18.41 18.35
C ARG A 83 14.12 -17.47 19.35
N SER A 84 13.02 -16.81 18.99
CA SER A 84 12.37 -15.78 19.81
C SER A 84 10.88 -15.73 19.50
N LYS A 85 10.06 -16.33 20.37
CA LYS A 85 8.59 -16.33 20.22
C LYS A 85 7.95 -14.93 20.24
N ALA A 86 8.71 -13.89 20.59
CA ALA A 86 8.28 -12.50 20.63
C ALA A 86 8.56 -11.73 19.33
N GLN A 87 9.31 -12.32 18.39
CA GLN A 87 9.74 -11.70 17.14
C GLN A 87 9.24 -12.48 15.93
N TYR A 88 9.27 -11.81 14.79
CA TYR A 88 8.88 -12.34 13.49
C TYR A 88 10.02 -12.20 12.50
N ASP A 89 10.12 -13.19 11.61
CA ASP A 89 11.00 -13.21 10.45
C ASP A 89 10.15 -13.00 9.19
N ALA A 90 10.71 -12.35 8.17
CA ALA A 90 10.06 -12.25 6.86
C ALA A 90 10.58 -13.36 5.92
N ILE A 91 9.68 -14.28 5.58
CA ILE A 91 9.94 -15.50 4.81
C ILE A 91 9.28 -15.41 3.43
N GLY A 92 9.73 -16.18 2.45
CA GLY A 92 9.12 -16.30 1.12
C GLY A 92 10.02 -15.91 -0.04
N ARG A 93 11.15 -15.22 0.24
CA ARG A 93 12.24 -14.97 -0.72
C ARG A 93 13.58 -14.99 0.01
N ALA A 94 14.61 -15.52 -0.63
CA ALA A 94 15.97 -15.50 -0.10
C ALA A 94 16.64 -14.11 -0.32
N PRO A 95 17.46 -13.62 0.62
CA PRO A 95 17.62 -14.15 1.98
C PRO A 95 16.38 -13.87 2.87
N VAL A 96 16.17 -14.73 3.87
CA VAL A 96 15.19 -14.51 4.94
C VAL A 96 15.62 -13.30 5.77
N VAL A 97 14.68 -12.42 6.08
CA VAL A 97 14.96 -11.24 6.93
C VAL A 97 14.59 -11.60 8.37
N LEU A 98 15.61 -11.81 9.20
CA LEU A 98 15.42 -12.24 10.58
C LEU A 98 15.06 -11.07 11.50
N ASN A 99 14.23 -11.35 12.51
CA ASN A 99 13.85 -10.44 13.59
C ASN A 99 13.32 -9.08 13.11
N ILE A 100 12.58 -9.08 12.00
CA ILE A 100 12.12 -7.86 11.33
C ILE A 100 11.22 -7.00 12.22
N CYS A 101 10.41 -7.62 13.10
CA CYS A 101 9.57 -6.89 14.03
C CYS A 101 9.13 -7.74 15.23
N LYS A 102 8.54 -7.07 16.23
CA LYS A 102 7.86 -7.69 17.38
C LYS A 102 6.38 -7.89 17.09
N LEU A 103 5.73 -8.77 17.86
CA LEU A 103 4.28 -9.01 17.79
C LEU A 103 3.44 -7.73 17.86
N SER A 104 3.82 -6.78 18.72
CA SER A 104 3.11 -5.50 18.86
C SER A 104 3.09 -4.69 17.56
N THR A 105 4.17 -4.74 16.76
CA THR A 105 4.22 -4.09 15.45
C THR A 105 3.29 -4.78 14.45
N ALA A 106 3.29 -6.11 14.42
CA ALA A 106 2.40 -6.89 13.56
C ALA A 106 0.92 -6.63 13.90
N ARG A 107 0.56 -6.63 15.19
CA ARG A 107 -0.80 -6.29 15.65
C ARG A 107 -1.22 -4.88 15.24
N LYS A 108 -0.34 -3.88 15.35
CA LYS A 108 -0.64 -2.52 14.87
C LYS A 108 -0.88 -2.48 13.37
N LEU A 109 -0.06 -3.15 12.57
CA LEU A 109 -0.28 -3.26 11.12
C LEU A 109 -1.60 -3.97 10.79
N CYS A 110 -1.97 -4.98 11.58
CA CYS A 110 -3.26 -5.67 11.46
C CYS A 110 -4.43 -4.76 11.82
N ALA A 111 -4.30 -3.93 12.86
CA ALA A 111 -5.32 -2.95 13.24
C ALA A 111 -5.55 -1.88 12.16
N HIS A 112 -4.52 -1.55 11.38
CA HIS A 112 -4.65 -0.68 10.19
C HIS A 112 -5.18 -1.43 8.95
N GLY A 113 -5.46 -2.72 9.05
CA GLY A 113 -5.92 -3.56 7.92
C GLY A 113 -4.87 -3.78 6.84
N LEU A 114 -3.58 -3.57 7.13
CA LEU A 114 -2.49 -3.65 6.15
C LEU A 114 -1.91 -5.06 6.03
N ILE A 115 -2.02 -5.82 7.11
CA ILE A 115 -1.73 -7.25 7.14
C ILE A 115 -2.90 -7.96 7.80
N HIS A 116 -3.06 -9.25 7.56
CA HIS A 116 -4.02 -10.08 8.27
C HIS A 116 -3.32 -11.28 8.87
N VAL A 117 -3.91 -11.78 9.94
CA VAL A 117 -3.48 -12.97 10.65
C VAL A 117 -3.78 -14.20 9.79
N ASN A 118 -2.80 -15.08 9.62
CA ASN A 118 -2.94 -16.33 8.88
C ASN A 118 -2.30 -17.50 9.65
N GLY A 119 -2.75 -17.72 10.88
CA GLY A 119 -2.37 -18.88 11.69
C GLY A 119 -3.50 -19.88 11.87
N GLY A 120 -3.17 -21.02 12.47
CA GLY A 120 -4.11 -22.11 12.71
C GLY A 120 -4.88 -21.95 14.02
N ALA A 121 -5.85 -22.84 14.26
CA ALA A 121 -6.68 -22.83 15.48
C ALA A 121 -5.87 -22.87 16.79
N THR A 122 -4.68 -23.47 16.76
CA THR A 122 -3.80 -23.64 17.92
C THR A 122 -2.76 -22.53 18.10
N ASP A 123 -2.48 -21.76 17.05
CA ASP A 123 -1.63 -20.55 17.11
C ASP A 123 -2.10 -19.57 16.02
N PRO A 124 -3.12 -18.74 16.33
CA PRO A 124 -3.66 -17.80 15.36
C PRO A 124 -2.59 -16.82 14.86
N GLU A 125 -1.66 -16.41 15.72
CA GLU A 125 -0.61 -15.47 15.37
C GLU A 125 0.67 -16.17 14.88
N ALA A 126 0.58 -17.37 14.32
CA ALA A 126 1.72 -18.07 13.77
C ALA A 126 2.34 -17.33 12.57
N ALA A 127 1.49 -16.72 11.74
CA ALA A 127 1.92 -16.00 10.54
C ALA A 127 1.00 -14.83 10.19
N PHE A 128 1.55 -13.90 9.40
CA PHE A 128 0.81 -12.75 8.87
C PHE A 128 1.08 -12.56 7.38
N LEU A 129 0.03 -12.20 6.63
CA LEU A 129 0.08 -11.94 5.20
C LEU A 129 -0.30 -10.49 4.90
N VAL A 130 0.33 -9.90 3.88
CA VAL A 130 -0.04 -8.56 3.42
C VAL A 130 -1.40 -8.60 2.74
N THR A 131 -2.28 -7.65 3.09
CA THR A 131 -3.61 -7.50 2.44
C THR A 131 -3.47 -6.74 1.13
N GLU A 132 -4.53 -6.72 0.32
CA GLU A 132 -4.61 -5.84 -0.85
C GLU A 132 -4.49 -4.36 -0.47
N ARG A 133 -5.16 -3.96 0.63
CA ARG A 133 -5.01 -2.62 1.21
C ARG A 133 -3.56 -2.33 1.59
N GLY A 134 -2.86 -3.29 2.22
CA GLY A 134 -1.45 -3.16 2.54
C GLY A 134 -0.57 -2.95 1.32
N ARG A 135 -0.81 -3.71 0.25
CA ARG A 135 -0.11 -3.53 -1.05
C ARG A 135 -0.43 -2.18 -1.68
N PHE A 136 -1.69 -1.74 -1.64
CA PHE A 136 -2.11 -0.45 -2.17
C PHE A 136 -1.46 0.71 -1.42
N VAL A 137 -1.47 0.66 -0.08
CA VAL A 137 -0.81 1.66 0.79
C VAL A 137 0.70 1.71 0.53
N TRP A 138 1.36 0.56 0.36
CA TRP A 138 2.77 0.54 0.00
C TRP A 138 3.04 1.19 -1.36
N ARG A 139 2.28 0.82 -2.41
CA ARG A 139 2.49 1.34 -3.77
C ARG A 139 2.21 2.83 -3.91
N HIS A 140 1.14 3.32 -3.28
CA HIS A 140 0.63 4.68 -3.52
C HIS A 140 0.89 5.65 -2.36
N GLY A 141 1.22 5.12 -1.18
CA GLY A 141 1.46 5.93 0.02
C GLY A 141 2.89 6.48 0.10
N GLU A 142 3.85 5.80 -0.52
CA GLU A 142 5.28 6.14 -0.41
C GLU A 142 5.70 7.41 -1.16
N ALA A 143 4.91 7.86 -2.14
CA ALA A 143 5.23 8.78 -3.25
C ALA A 143 5.77 10.20 -2.91
N ASN A 144 6.71 10.32 -1.97
CA ASN A 144 7.50 11.49 -1.57
C ASN A 144 8.81 11.05 -0.87
N GLY A 145 9.50 10.02 -1.38
CA GLY A 145 10.73 9.50 -0.77
C GLY A 145 11.72 8.99 -1.79
#